data_AF-A6N0W4-F1
#
_entry.id   AF-A6N0W4-F1
#
_cell.length_a   1.000
_cell.length_b   1.000
_cell.length_c   1.000
_cell.angle_alpha   90.00
_cell.angle_beta   90.00
_cell.angle_gamma   90.00
#
_symmetry.space_group_name_H-M   'P 1'
#
loop_
_entity.id
_entity.type
_entity.pdbx_description
1 polymer ?
#
loop_
_entity_poly.entity_id
_entity_poly.type
_entity_poly.pdbx_seq_one_letter_code
_entity_poly.pdbx_strand_id
1 'polypeptide(L)'
;EAIKHSQGEGHPVKLVPYNPGYQDESVLWTESRDVGHGFRCIRMVNNIYLNFDALHGDKDHGGVRDGTTVALWKWCEGDNQRWKIVPW
;
A
#
# COMPACT_ATOMS: atom_id res chain seq x y z
N GLU A 1 0.52 10.49 -12.27
CA GLU A 1 0.29 9.02 -12.30
C GLU A 1 -0.55 8.63 -11.09
N ALA A 2 -1.02 7.39 -11.01
CA ALA A 2 -1.72 6.84 -9.87
C ALA A 2 -1.29 5.38 -9.61
N ILE A 3 -1.39 4.94 -8.36
CA ILE A 3 -1.06 3.57 -7.97
C ILE A 3 -2.33 2.73 -8.09
N LYS A 4 -2.28 1.67 -8.90
CA LYS A 4 -3.39 0.75 -9.16
C LYS A 4 -3.28 -0.50 -8.30
N HIS A 5 -4.41 -0.97 -7.81
CA HIS A 5 -4.57 -2.24 -7.09
C HIS A 5 -3.94 -3.39 -7.88
N SER A 6 -3.51 -4.43 -7.16
CA SER A 6 -3.03 -5.67 -7.76
C SER A 6 -4.13 -6.75 -7.74
N GLN A 7 -3.83 -7.94 -8.29
CA GLN A 7 -4.80 -9.04 -8.40
C GLN A 7 -5.06 -9.77 -7.08
N GLY A 8 -4.38 -9.41 -5.99
CA GLY A 8 -4.56 -10.04 -4.67
C GLY A 8 -3.28 -10.09 -3.86
N GLU A 9 -3.29 -10.92 -2.82
CA GLU A 9 -2.16 -11.11 -1.91
C GLU A 9 -0.87 -11.47 -2.66
N GLY A 10 0.25 -10.82 -2.30
CA GLY A 10 1.58 -11.04 -2.87
C GLY A 10 1.80 -10.43 -4.25
N HIS A 11 0.75 -9.98 -4.94
CA HIS A 11 0.90 -9.39 -6.27
C HIS A 11 1.34 -7.92 -6.17
N PRO A 12 2.35 -7.49 -6.97
CA PRO A 12 2.81 -6.11 -6.98
C PRO A 12 1.72 -5.13 -7.45
N VAL A 13 1.68 -3.95 -6.83
CA VAL A 13 0.89 -2.81 -7.33
C VAL A 13 1.49 -2.28 -8.63
N LYS A 14 0.71 -1.51 -9.39
CA LYS A 14 1.17 -0.96 -10.68
C LYS A 14 1.03 0.55 -10.73
N LEU A 15 1.96 1.21 -11.40
CA LEU A 15 1.83 2.62 -11.73
C LEU A 15 1.08 2.75 -13.06
N VAL A 16 0.06 3.60 -13.09
CA VAL A 16 -0.75 3.85 -14.29
C VAL A 16 -0.98 5.35 -14.48
N PRO A 17 -1.25 5.83 -15.71
CA PRO A 17 -1.72 7.18 -15.92
C PRO A 17 -3.00 7.45 -15.11
N TYR A 18 -3.05 8.61 -14.44
CA TYR A 18 -4.27 9.04 -13.76
C TYR A 18 -5.20 9.71 -14.76
N ASN A 19 -6.46 9.29 -14.80
CA ASN A 19 -7.49 9.91 -15.62
C ASN A 19 -8.54 10.59 -14.74
N PRO A 20 -8.56 11.92 -14.60
CA PRO A 20 -9.56 12.62 -13.79
C PRO A 20 -10.96 12.62 -14.41
N GLY A 21 -11.12 12.30 -15.69
CA GLY A 21 -12.42 12.25 -16.38
C GLY A 21 -13.21 10.97 -16.14
N TYR A 22 -12.64 9.99 -15.41
CA TYR A 22 -13.27 8.71 -15.11
C TYR A 22 -12.87 8.25 -13.71
N GLN A 23 -13.87 7.87 -12.91
CA GLN A 23 -13.61 7.32 -11.58
C GLN A 23 -13.18 5.84 -11.69
N ASP A 24 -11.88 5.61 -11.82
CA ASP A 24 -11.30 4.27 -11.74
C ASP A 24 -11.16 3.84 -10.26
N GLU A 25 -12.08 3.01 -9.77
CA GLU A 25 -12.04 2.49 -8.40
C GLU A 25 -10.72 1.78 -8.07
N SER A 26 -10.08 1.16 -9.08
CA SER A 26 -8.85 0.40 -8.87
C SER A 26 -7.63 1.28 -8.59
N VAL A 27 -7.76 2.61 -8.61
CA VAL A 27 -6.71 3.54 -8.15
C VAL A 27 -7.10 4.31 -6.89
N LEU A 28 -8.25 3.98 -6.28
CA LEU A 28 -8.71 4.61 -5.04
C LEU A 28 -8.27 3.80 -3.82
N TRP A 29 -7.75 4.52 -2.82
CA TRP A 29 -7.23 3.94 -1.59
C TRP A 29 -7.88 4.60 -0.37
N THR A 30 -7.86 3.88 0.74
CA THR A 30 -8.36 4.32 2.04
C THR A 30 -7.24 4.29 3.06
N GLU A 31 -7.29 5.19 4.02
CA GLU A 31 -6.43 5.15 5.20
C GLU A 31 -7.15 4.50 6.38
N SER A 32 -6.42 3.77 7.22
CA SER A 32 -6.93 3.33 8.52
C SER A 32 -6.92 4.45 9.55
N ARG A 33 -7.44 4.14 10.74
CA ARG A 33 -7.06 4.87 11.95
C ARG A 33 -5.54 4.87 12.13
N ASP A 34 -5.06 5.82 12.91
CA ASP A 34 -3.66 5.87 13.34
C ASP A 34 -3.28 4.55 14.04
N VAL A 35 -2.17 3.95 13.62
CA VAL A 35 -1.59 2.73 14.19
C VAL A 35 -0.32 3.01 15.01
N GLY A 36 -0.05 4.30 15.30
CA GLY A 36 1.05 4.79 16.10
C GLY A 36 1.81 5.91 15.39
N HIS A 37 2.16 6.96 16.12
CA HIS A 37 3.05 8.05 15.66
C HIS A 37 2.65 8.74 14.33
N GLY A 38 1.35 8.73 13.97
CA GLY A 38 0.90 9.31 12.72
C GLY A 38 0.96 8.35 11.53
N PHE A 39 1.33 7.08 11.74
CA PHE A 39 1.30 6.06 10.70
C PHE A 39 -0.10 5.45 10.58
N ARG A 40 -0.45 5.05 9.35
CA ARG A 40 -1.74 4.44 8.99
C ARG A 40 -1.49 3.31 7.99
N CYS A 41 -2.41 2.35 7.92
CA CYS A 41 -2.45 1.39 6.83
C CYS A 41 -3.14 2.03 5.63
N ILE A 42 -2.56 1.86 4.44
CA ILE A 42 -3.20 2.21 3.18
C ILE A 42 -3.82 0.93 2.61
N ARG A 43 -5.09 0.97 2.20
CA ARG A 43 -5.86 -0.21 1.77
C ARG A 43 -6.71 0.10 0.56
N MET A 44 -6.97 -0.90 -0.28
CA MET A 44 -7.87 -0.71 -1.43
C MET A 44 -9.27 -0.30 -0.93
N VAL A 45 -9.95 0.58 -1.67
CA VAL A 45 -11.29 1.03 -1.29
C VAL A 45 -12.32 -0.11 -1.28
N ASN A 46 -12.14 -1.11 -2.15
CA ASN A 46 -13.06 -2.23 -2.33
C ASN A 46 -12.70 -3.49 -1.54
N ASN A 47 -11.48 -3.53 -0.96
CA ASN A 47 -11.04 -4.64 -0.12
C ASN A 47 -10.04 -4.13 0.92
N ILE A 48 -10.55 -3.95 2.14
CA ILE A 48 -9.79 -3.46 3.28
C ILE A 48 -9.06 -4.56 4.06
N TYR A 49 -9.10 -5.81 3.62
CA TYR A 49 -8.38 -6.92 4.26
C TYR A 49 -6.92 -7.03 3.80
N LEU A 50 -6.59 -6.39 2.68
CA LEU A 50 -5.23 -6.32 2.15
C LEU A 50 -4.68 -4.89 2.28
N ASN A 51 -3.48 -4.78 2.85
CA ASN A 51 -2.77 -3.53 3.05
C ASN A 51 -1.71 -3.33 1.97
N PHE A 52 -1.39 -2.07 1.74
CA PHE A 52 -0.19 -1.63 1.05
C PHE A 52 1.03 -2.09 1.85
N ASP A 53 1.84 -2.95 1.25
CA ASP A 53 2.91 -3.67 1.92
C ASP A 53 4.22 -3.47 1.16
N ALA A 54 5.28 -3.07 1.86
CA ALA A 54 6.63 -3.18 1.32
C ALA A 54 7.08 -4.65 1.46
N LEU A 55 6.96 -5.42 0.38
CA LEU A 55 7.09 -6.88 0.37
C LEU A 55 8.49 -7.30 0.83
N HIS A 56 8.54 -8.14 1.87
CA HIS A 56 9.79 -8.54 2.54
C HIS A 56 10.62 -7.33 3.01
N GLY A 57 9.95 -6.22 3.31
CA GLY A 57 10.55 -5.01 3.89
C GLY A 57 10.58 -5.04 5.41
N ASP A 58 10.16 -6.14 6.04
CA ASP A 58 10.28 -6.36 7.47
C ASP A 58 11.74 -6.69 7.88
N LYS A 59 12.00 -6.66 9.19
CA LYS A 59 13.35 -6.80 9.73
C LYS A 59 13.94 -8.20 9.52
N ASP A 60 13.11 -9.23 9.40
CA ASP A 60 13.56 -10.61 9.20
C ASP A 60 14.13 -10.82 7.79
N HIS A 61 13.74 -9.96 6.84
CA HIS A 61 14.22 -9.96 5.45
C HIS A 61 15.24 -8.86 5.14
N GLY A 62 15.72 -8.16 6.18
CA GLY A 62 16.73 -7.10 6.07
C GLY A 62 16.17 -5.69 5.85
N GLY A 63 14.87 -5.49 6.05
CA GLY A 63 14.22 -4.19 5.98
C GLY A 63 13.93 -3.70 4.56
N VAL A 64 13.24 -2.56 4.48
CA VAL A 64 13.01 -1.83 3.22
C VAL A 64 14.35 -1.35 2.66
N ARG A 65 14.56 -1.58 1.36
CA ARG A 65 15.76 -1.20 0.61
C ARG A 65 15.39 -0.78 -0.80
N ASP A 66 16.33 -0.19 -1.53
CA ASP A 66 16.13 0.12 -2.94
C ASP A 66 15.77 -1.14 -3.72
N GLY A 67 14.70 -1.05 -4.52
CA GLY A 67 14.12 -2.19 -5.23
C GLY A 67 13.15 -3.04 -4.41
N THR A 68 12.84 -2.69 -3.15
CA THR A 68 11.75 -3.33 -2.42
C THR A 68 10.42 -3.13 -3.16
N THR A 69 9.82 -4.25 -3.56
CA THR A 69 8.53 -4.26 -4.26
C THR A 69 7.42 -3.84 -3.32
N VAL A 70 6.52 -3.00 -3.80
CA VAL A 70 5.26 -2.73 -3.12
C VAL A 70 4.19 -3.69 -3.62
N ALA A 71 3.51 -4.38 -2.71
CA ALA A 71 2.48 -5.37 -2.99
C ALA A 71 1.27 -5.19 -2.06
N LEU A 72 0.31 -6.11 -2.20
CA LEU A 72 -0.82 -6.23 -1.29
C LEU A 72 -0.61 -7.42 -0.36
N TRP A 73 -0.84 -7.25 0.95
CA TRP A 73 -0.72 -8.35 1.91
C TRP A 73 -1.72 -8.25 3.05
N LYS A 74 -2.12 -9.39 3.62
CA LYS A 74 -2.96 -9.41 4.82
C LYS A 74 -2.27 -8.68 5.98
N TRP A 75 -3.06 -8.06 6.86
CA TRP A 75 -2.51 -7.40 8.04
C TRP A 75 -1.73 -8.39 8.92
N CYS A 76 -0.44 -8.13 9.11
CA CYS A 76 0.44 -8.92 9.98
C CYS A 76 1.10 -8.07 11.07
N GLU A 77 0.61 -6.84 11.28
CA GLU A 77 1.13 -5.88 12.26
C GLU A 77 2.59 -5.43 12.01
N GLY A 78 3.15 -5.76 10.85
CA GLY A 78 4.51 -5.41 10.46
C GLY A 78 4.72 -3.92 10.23
N ASP A 79 5.92 -3.43 10.56
CA ASP A 79 6.32 -2.02 10.32
C ASP A 79 6.28 -1.68 8.81
N ASN A 80 6.49 -2.67 7.94
CA ASN A 80 6.44 -2.57 6.47
C ASN A 80 5.02 -2.35 5.90
N GLN A 81 3.99 -2.35 6.74
CA GLN A 81 2.59 -2.09 6.38
C GLN A 81 2.08 -0.73 6.88
N ARG A 82 2.96 0.07 7.50
CA ARG A 82 2.63 1.33 8.16
C ARG A 82 3.19 2.49 7.36
N TRP A 83 2.32 3.37 6.88
CA TRP A 83 2.67 4.45 5.96
C TRP A 83 2.29 5.81 6.52
N LYS A 84 2.98 6.85 6.05
CA LYS A 84 2.67 8.25 6.35
C LYS A 84 2.72 9.05 5.07
N ILE A 85 1.65 9.79 4.78
CA ILE A 85 1.61 10.74 3.68
C ILE A 85 2.19 12.06 4.21
N VAL A 86 3.28 12.53 3.62
CA VAL A 86 3.94 13.78 3.97
C VAL A 86 3.82 14.76 2.80
N PRO A 87 3.71 16.08 3.06
CA PRO A 87 3.79 17.08 2.01
C PRO A 87 5.11 16.94 1.24
N TRP A 88 5.06 17.19 -0.07
CA TRP A 88 6.24 17.33 -0.90
C TRP A 88 6.83 18.73 -0.77
#